data_AF-A0A965G928-F1
#
_entry.id   AF-A0A965G928-F1
#
_cell.length_a   1.000
_cell.length_b   1.000
_cell.length_c   1.000
_cell.angle_alpha   90.00
_cell.angle_beta   90.00
_cell.angle_gamma   90.00
#
_symmetry.space_group_name_H-M   'P 1'
#
loop_
_entity.id
_entity.type
_entity.pdbx_description
1 polymer ?
#
loop_
_entity_poly.entity_id
_entity_poly.type
_entity_poly.pdbx_seq_one_letter_code
_entity_poly.pdbx_strand_id
1 'polypeptide(L)'
;MGGAQAVAAMAFGTETIRPVEKICGPGSAWVVEAKRQVFGMVGVDLLPGPSEIAVLADETARPEWVAADLVAQAEHGPGSQIFMLTPSMKVLGKVLAHVLSQSSRQARAKYLRDVLRKGATLVWTKDLAQAVELAEAIAPEHLSLQCRGAKKIAEKIRCAGGVFIGNHSAVALGDYVAGPSHTLPTGGAGRAFAGLRVEDFVKRVSVVEYGSGAVRKSAKATGILARLERLDAHADSVETRLANGRERSFAGPVRRRLRSPWVWTARGGRRSKREFPFSITCSIFSRGTVFLIWR
;
A
#
# COMPACT_ATOMS: atom_id res chain seq x y z
N MET A 1 13.74 3.62 19.94
CA MET A 1 12.32 3.94 20.22
C MET A 1 11.46 3.14 19.25
N GLY A 2 10.25 2.74 19.64
CA GLY A 2 9.28 2.05 18.78
C GLY A 2 7.85 2.43 19.15
N GLY A 3 6.83 1.83 18.51
CA GLY A 3 5.42 2.06 18.84
C GLY A 3 4.85 3.39 18.32
N ALA A 4 3.65 3.76 18.80
CA ALA A 4 2.93 4.96 18.38
C ALA A 4 3.73 6.25 18.62
N GLN A 5 4.49 6.31 19.71
CA GLN A 5 5.37 7.43 20.05
C GLN A 5 6.48 7.65 19.02
N ALA A 6 6.98 6.58 18.37
CA ALA A 6 7.96 6.71 17.30
C ALA A 6 7.33 7.35 16.05
N VAL A 7 6.11 6.92 15.71
CA VAL A 7 5.35 7.50 14.59
C VAL A 7 5.07 8.97 14.85
N ALA A 8 4.61 9.33 16.05
CA ALA A 8 4.37 10.72 16.43
C ALA A 8 5.65 11.56 16.37
N ALA A 9 6.76 11.05 16.92
CA ALA A 9 8.04 11.76 16.87
C ALA A 9 8.53 12.01 15.42
N MET A 10 8.32 11.05 14.52
CA MET A 10 8.66 11.22 13.09
C MET A 10 7.68 12.16 12.37
N ALA A 11 6.40 12.17 12.74
CA ALA A 11 5.40 13.02 12.09
C ALA A 11 5.49 14.49 12.53
N PHE A 12 5.62 14.74 13.84
CA PHE A 12 5.60 16.07 14.43
C PHE A 12 7.00 16.66 14.64
N GLY A 13 8.03 15.82 14.70
CA GLY A 13 9.36 16.21 15.15
C GLY A 13 9.45 16.33 16.67
N THR A 14 10.68 16.31 17.16
CA THR A 14 11.07 16.57 18.56
C THR A 14 12.33 17.44 18.57
N GLU A 15 12.87 17.73 19.76
CA GLU A 15 14.17 18.42 19.91
C GLU A 15 15.34 17.69 19.23
N THR A 16 15.23 16.36 19.09
CA THR A 16 16.31 15.49 18.56
C THR A 16 15.92 14.76 17.27
N ILE A 17 14.63 14.67 16.95
CA ILE A 17 14.12 13.96 15.77
C ILE A 17 13.48 14.99 14.84
N ARG A 18 14.03 15.14 13.63
CA ARG A 18 13.40 16.01 12.63
C ARG A 18 12.14 15.33 12.07
N PRO A 19 11.08 16.11 11.77
CA PRO A 19 9.90 15.56 11.11
C PRO A 19 10.26 15.04 9.71
N VAL A 20 9.53 14.04 9.23
CA VAL A 20 9.70 13.42 7.91
C VAL A 20 8.47 13.61 7.04
N GLU A 21 8.62 13.57 5.73
CA GLU A 21 7.50 13.70 4.78
C GLU A 21 6.73 12.39 4.59
N LYS A 22 7.35 11.24 4.88
CA LYS A 22 6.73 9.92 4.73
C LYS A 22 7.25 8.93 5.79
N ILE A 23 6.33 8.13 6.35
CA ILE A 23 6.62 7.06 7.31
C ILE A 23 6.25 5.72 6.66
N CYS A 24 7.21 4.81 6.58
CA CYS A 24 7.04 3.48 6.00
C CYS A 24 7.31 2.36 7.02
N GLY A 25 6.83 1.16 6.70
CA GLY A 25 7.12 -0.07 7.42
C GLY A 25 5.92 -0.62 8.19
N PRO A 26 5.92 -1.95 8.43
CA PRO A 26 4.90 -2.62 9.22
C PRO A 26 5.08 -2.33 10.72
N GLY A 27 4.09 -2.71 11.51
CA GLY A 27 4.18 -2.62 12.96
C GLY A 27 2.97 -3.22 13.66
N SER A 28 2.96 -3.12 14.99
CA SER A 28 1.80 -3.55 15.79
C SER A 28 0.57 -2.69 15.49
N ALA A 29 -0.60 -3.13 15.97
CA ALA A 29 -1.84 -2.36 15.86
C ALA A 29 -1.69 -0.89 16.30
N TRP A 30 -0.85 -0.62 17.30
CA TRP A 30 -0.55 0.74 17.78
C TRP A 30 0.24 1.57 16.77
N VAL A 31 1.21 0.97 16.07
CA VAL A 31 1.98 1.65 15.01
C VAL A 31 1.07 1.95 13.83
N VAL A 32 0.23 0.98 13.44
CA VAL A 32 -0.70 1.10 12.32
C VAL A 32 -1.75 2.19 12.60
N GLU A 33 -2.35 2.18 13.79
CA GLU A 33 -3.30 3.22 14.18
C GLU A 33 -2.64 4.60 14.26
N ALA A 34 -1.43 4.70 14.80
CA ALA A 34 -0.70 5.96 14.82
C ALA A 34 -0.43 6.49 13.40
N LYS A 35 -0.01 5.61 12.47
CA LYS A 35 0.17 5.95 11.05
C LYS A 35 -1.14 6.45 10.44
N ARG A 36 -2.26 5.80 10.75
CA ARG A 36 -3.60 6.20 10.28
C ARG A 36 -3.97 7.60 10.78
N GLN A 37 -3.70 7.93 12.03
CA GLN A 37 -4.01 9.25 12.61
C GLN A 37 -3.19 10.39 12.01
N VAL A 38 -1.92 10.13 11.63
CA VAL A 38 -1.06 11.15 11.02
C VAL A 38 -1.15 11.18 9.49
N PHE A 39 -1.95 10.31 8.88
CA PHE A 39 -2.13 10.26 7.43
C PHE A 39 -2.70 11.59 6.89
N GLY A 40 -2.09 12.11 5.84
CA GLY A 40 -2.44 13.39 5.23
C GLY A 40 -1.63 14.58 5.78
N MET A 41 -1.14 14.48 7.02
CA MET A 41 -0.07 15.35 7.53
C MET A 41 1.29 14.89 7.02
N VAL A 42 1.53 13.58 7.11
CA VAL A 42 2.67 12.90 6.50
C VAL A 42 2.16 11.80 5.58
N GLY A 43 2.96 11.47 4.56
CA GLY A 43 2.71 10.29 3.75
C GLY A 43 2.86 9.03 4.60
N VAL A 44 2.04 8.01 4.32
CA VAL A 44 2.25 6.64 4.80
C VAL A 44 2.23 5.70 3.61
N ASP A 45 2.95 4.59 3.70
CA ASP A 45 2.98 3.55 2.68
C ASP A 45 1.69 2.71 2.66
N LEU A 46 1.48 1.96 3.73
CA LEU A 46 0.39 1.01 3.92
C LEU A 46 -0.06 1.02 5.38
N LEU A 47 -1.27 0.53 5.62
CA LEU A 47 -1.79 0.26 6.96
C LEU A 47 -1.97 -1.26 7.12
N PRO A 48 -0.88 -2.05 7.17
CA PRO A 48 -0.98 -3.49 7.21
C PRO A 48 -1.68 -3.93 8.50
N GLY A 49 -2.66 -4.81 8.37
CA GLY A 49 -3.21 -5.60 9.46
C GLY A 49 -2.33 -6.80 9.81
N PRO A 50 -2.90 -7.86 10.41
CA PRO A 50 -2.16 -9.10 10.66
C PRO A 50 -1.62 -9.73 9.39
N SER A 51 -0.51 -10.45 9.50
CA SER A 51 0.13 -11.12 8.36
C SER A 51 -0.65 -12.35 7.89
N GLU A 52 -0.63 -12.63 6.60
CA GLU A 52 -1.47 -13.64 5.96
C GLU A 52 -0.72 -14.46 4.90
N ILE A 53 -1.10 -15.73 4.76
CA ILE A 53 -0.67 -16.58 3.63
C ILE A 53 -1.86 -17.38 3.11
N ALA A 54 -1.98 -17.49 1.79
CA ALA A 54 -2.78 -18.51 1.14
C ALA A 54 -1.89 -19.48 0.36
N VAL A 55 -2.04 -20.77 0.60
CA VAL A 55 -1.34 -21.83 -0.15
C VAL A 55 -2.34 -22.60 -0.98
N LEU A 56 -2.17 -22.54 -2.30
CA LEU A 56 -2.93 -23.32 -3.27
C LEU A 56 -2.13 -24.57 -3.63
N ALA A 57 -2.64 -25.74 -3.24
CA ALA A 57 -1.92 -27.01 -3.36
C ALA A 57 -2.76 -28.08 -4.08
N ASP A 58 -2.16 -28.82 -5.01
CA ASP A 58 -2.79 -30.00 -5.65
C ASP A 58 -2.07 -31.30 -5.27
N GLU A 59 -2.40 -32.41 -5.93
CA GLU A 59 -1.79 -33.72 -5.66
C GLU A 59 -0.27 -33.78 -5.89
N THR A 60 0.30 -32.82 -6.63
CA THR A 60 1.74 -32.72 -6.91
C THR A 60 2.50 -31.96 -5.83
N ALA A 61 1.79 -31.30 -4.91
CA ALA A 61 2.38 -30.62 -3.77
C ALA A 61 3.00 -31.63 -2.80
N ARG A 62 4.09 -31.23 -2.12
CA ARG A 62 4.65 -32.01 -1.00
C ARG A 62 3.97 -31.54 0.29
N PRO A 63 3.13 -32.37 0.96
CA PRO A 63 2.35 -31.90 2.10
C PRO A 63 3.18 -31.34 3.26
N GLU A 64 4.40 -31.88 3.45
CA GLU A 64 5.36 -31.40 4.44
C GLU A 64 5.85 -29.96 4.16
N TRP A 65 5.97 -29.57 2.89
CA TRP A 65 6.40 -28.23 2.48
C TRP A 65 5.27 -27.22 2.55
N VAL A 66 4.06 -27.62 2.12
CA VAL A 66 2.85 -26.80 2.32
C VAL A 66 2.65 -26.50 3.81
N ALA A 67 2.79 -27.51 4.67
CA ALA A 67 2.71 -27.32 6.11
C ALA A 67 3.80 -26.37 6.64
N ALA A 68 5.02 -26.46 6.12
CA ALA A 68 6.12 -25.59 6.53
C ALA A 68 5.84 -24.12 6.20
N ASP A 69 5.34 -23.82 4.99
CA ASP A 69 4.94 -22.46 4.60
C ASP A 69 3.82 -21.91 5.51
N LEU A 70 2.79 -22.73 5.80
CA LEU A 70 1.69 -22.34 6.68
C LEU A 70 2.18 -22.07 8.12
N VAL A 71 3.05 -22.93 8.65
CA VAL A 71 3.60 -22.80 10.01
C VAL A 71 4.53 -21.59 10.10
N ALA A 72 5.36 -21.34 9.08
CA ALA A 72 6.24 -20.18 9.01
C ALA A 72 5.42 -18.88 9.12
N GLN A 73 4.32 -18.74 8.37
CA GLN A 73 3.48 -17.54 8.50
C GLN A 73 2.82 -17.46 9.87
N ALA A 74 2.26 -18.57 10.37
CA ALA A 74 1.54 -18.59 11.64
C ALA A 74 2.42 -18.20 12.84
N GLU A 75 3.74 -18.33 12.73
CA GLU A 75 4.64 -18.02 13.84
C GLU A 75 4.80 -16.51 14.06
N HIS A 76 4.48 -15.66 13.09
CA HIS A 76 4.62 -14.19 13.18
C HIS A 76 3.90 -13.62 14.41
N GLY A 77 2.69 -14.12 14.70
CA GLY A 77 1.96 -13.76 15.90
C GLY A 77 0.53 -14.32 15.94
N PRO A 78 -0.19 -14.15 17.06
CA PRO A 78 -1.50 -14.75 17.30
C PRO A 78 -2.63 -14.21 16.39
N GLY A 79 -2.39 -13.10 15.69
CA GLY A 79 -3.34 -12.53 14.72
C GLY A 79 -3.16 -13.04 13.29
N SER A 80 -2.12 -13.84 13.02
CA SER A 80 -1.81 -14.29 11.66
C SER A 80 -2.93 -15.15 11.09
N GLN A 81 -3.17 -15.03 9.79
CA GLN A 81 -4.17 -15.81 9.06
C GLN A 81 -3.48 -16.76 8.10
N ILE A 82 -3.89 -18.02 8.08
CA ILE A 82 -3.36 -19.03 7.17
C ILE A 82 -4.50 -19.71 6.41
N PHE A 83 -4.39 -19.75 5.09
CA PHE A 83 -5.39 -20.34 4.21
C PHE A 83 -4.75 -21.49 3.43
N MET A 84 -5.40 -22.65 3.43
CA MET A 84 -5.04 -23.77 2.54
C MET A 84 -6.19 -24.02 1.58
N LEU A 85 -5.92 -23.97 0.28
CA LEU A 85 -6.91 -24.17 -0.77
C LEU A 85 -6.48 -25.37 -1.62
N THR A 86 -7.26 -26.45 -1.63
CA THR A 86 -6.90 -27.65 -2.38
C THR A 86 -8.11 -28.40 -2.92
N PRO A 87 -8.05 -28.94 -4.15
CA PRO A 87 -9.07 -29.87 -4.63
C PRO A 87 -8.93 -31.29 -4.07
N SER A 88 -7.84 -31.57 -3.34
CA SER A 88 -7.50 -32.92 -2.91
C SER A 88 -7.67 -33.09 -1.39
N MET A 89 -8.74 -33.78 -0.99
CA MET A 89 -8.98 -34.15 0.41
C MET A 89 -7.80 -34.95 1.01
N LYS A 90 -7.11 -35.74 0.18
CA LYS A 90 -5.92 -36.49 0.58
C LYS A 90 -4.75 -35.58 0.93
N VAL A 91 -4.51 -34.54 0.13
CA VAL A 91 -3.47 -33.52 0.42
C VAL A 91 -3.85 -32.74 1.67
N LEU A 92 -5.11 -32.32 1.78
CA LEU A 92 -5.65 -31.61 2.95
C LEU A 92 -5.34 -32.35 4.27
N GLY A 93 -5.71 -33.63 4.35
CA GLY A 93 -5.50 -34.43 5.56
C GLY A 93 -4.01 -34.61 5.91
N LYS A 94 -3.16 -34.82 4.90
CA LYS A 94 -1.70 -34.94 5.11
C LYS A 94 -1.08 -33.63 5.57
N VAL A 95 -1.45 -32.51 4.96
CA VAL A 95 -0.96 -31.18 5.37
C VAL A 95 -1.39 -30.90 6.81
N LEU A 96 -2.65 -31.16 7.17
CA LEU A 96 -3.11 -30.96 8.54
C LEU A 96 -2.27 -31.75 9.56
N ALA A 97 -1.96 -33.01 9.28
CA ALA A 97 -1.09 -33.83 10.14
C ALA A 97 0.32 -33.22 10.29
N HIS A 98 0.92 -32.75 9.18
CA HIS A 98 2.22 -32.10 9.22
C HIS A 98 2.18 -30.75 9.94
N VAL A 99 1.15 -29.93 9.74
CA VAL A 99 0.98 -28.64 10.43
C VAL A 99 0.94 -28.84 11.94
N LEU A 100 0.16 -29.81 12.43
CA LEU A 100 0.09 -30.12 13.86
C LEU A 100 1.44 -30.61 14.40
N SER A 101 2.09 -31.53 13.68
CA SER A 101 3.39 -32.07 14.08
C SER A 101 4.48 -30.98 14.12
N GLN A 102 4.61 -30.19 13.05
CA GLN A 102 5.61 -29.13 12.95
C GLN A 102 5.35 -28.03 13.98
N SER A 103 4.10 -27.58 14.13
CA SER A 103 3.75 -26.51 15.06
C SER A 103 4.09 -26.84 16.52
N SER A 104 3.94 -28.11 16.92
CA SER A 104 4.26 -28.54 18.29
C SER A 104 5.74 -28.51 18.62
N ARG A 105 6.62 -28.54 17.60
CA ARG A 105 8.08 -28.57 17.74
C ARG A 105 8.71 -27.17 17.73
N GLN A 106 7.96 -26.14 17.37
CA GLN A 106 8.48 -24.78 17.25
C GLN A 106 8.56 -24.06 18.61
N ALA A 107 9.57 -23.21 18.77
CA ALA A 107 9.74 -22.38 19.98
C ALA A 107 8.52 -21.49 20.25
N ARG A 108 7.84 -21.03 19.19
CA ARG A 108 6.66 -20.17 19.25
C ARG A 108 5.33 -20.96 19.25
N ALA A 109 5.33 -22.22 19.68
CA ALA A 109 4.17 -23.13 19.69
C ALA A 109 2.89 -22.53 20.31
N LYS A 110 3.01 -21.61 21.28
CA LYS A 110 1.83 -20.92 21.86
C LYS A 110 1.09 -20.09 20.82
N TYR A 111 1.79 -19.25 20.05
CA TYR A 111 1.16 -18.43 19.01
C TYR A 111 0.59 -19.29 17.90
N LEU A 112 1.32 -20.34 17.51
CA LEU A 112 0.87 -21.30 16.50
C LEU A 112 -0.46 -21.96 16.92
N ARG A 113 -0.61 -22.38 18.18
CA ARG A 113 -1.89 -22.92 18.67
C ARG A 113 -3.04 -21.92 18.58
N ASP A 114 -2.79 -20.64 18.86
CA ASP A 114 -3.82 -19.60 18.76
C ASP A 114 -4.23 -19.36 17.29
N VAL A 115 -3.27 -19.28 16.38
CA VAL A 115 -3.52 -19.18 14.94
C VAL A 115 -4.28 -20.40 14.42
N LEU A 116 -3.87 -21.63 14.79
CA LEU A 116 -4.57 -22.84 14.38
C LEU A 116 -6.03 -22.89 14.85
N ARG A 117 -6.35 -22.26 15.99
CA ARG A 117 -7.72 -22.22 16.52
C ARG A 117 -8.58 -21.13 15.88
N LYS A 118 -7.99 -19.98 15.54
CA LYS A 118 -8.75 -18.77 15.18
C LYS A 118 -8.49 -18.21 13.79
N GLY A 119 -7.30 -18.47 13.25
CA GLY A 119 -6.84 -17.89 11.99
C GLY A 119 -6.49 -18.91 10.91
N ALA A 120 -6.71 -20.20 11.14
CA ALA A 120 -6.51 -21.23 10.14
C ALA A 120 -7.82 -21.57 9.41
N THR A 121 -7.81 -21.46 8.09
CA THR A 121 -8.93 -21.84 7.22
C THR A 121 -8.44 -22.82 6.17
N LEU A 122 -8.93 -24.06 6.25
CA LEU A 122 -8.58 -25.15 5.33
C LEU A 122 -9.79 -25.45 4.45
N VAL A 123 -9.68 -25.24 3.15
CA VAL A 123 -10.78 -25.32 2.20
C VAL A 123 -10.52 -26.44 1.19
N TRP A 124 -11.42 -27.42 1.19
CA TRP A 124 -11.52 -28.40 0.11
C TRP A 124 -12.35 -27.79 -1.03
N THR A 125 -11.72 -27.59 -2.19
CA THR A 125 -12.34 -27.03 -3.37
C THR A 125 -12.74 -28.13 -4.35
N LYS A 126 -13.63 -27.81 -5.29
CA LYS A 126 -14.03 -28.68 -6.39
C LYS A 126 -12.86 -28.97 -7.32
N ASP A 127 -12.11 -27.93 -7.68
CA ASP A 127 -10.99 -27.97 -8.61
C ASP A 127 -10.00 -26.81 -8.33
N LEU A 128 -8.93 -26.72 -9.12
CA LEU A 128 -7.96 -25.63 -9.01
C LEU A 128 -8.54 -24.27 -9.46
N ALA A 129 -9.55 -24.25 -10.34
CA ALA A 129 -10.15 -23.00 -10.77
C ALA A 129 -10.90 -22.34 -9.60
N GLN A 130 -11.69 -23.11 -8.86
CA GLN A 130 -12.34 -22.62 -7.64
C GLN A 130 -11.32 -22.21 -6.57
N ALA A 131 -10.20 -22.91 -6.44
CA ALA A 131 -9.13 -22.50 -5.53
C ALA A 131 -8.51 -21.15 -5.91
N VAL A 132 -8.34 -20.88 -7.22
CA VAL A 132 -7.90 -19.57 -7.72
C VAL A 132 -8.94 -18.49 -7.45
N GLU A 133 -10.23 -18.76 -7.69
CA GLU A 133 -11.31 -17.81 -7.40
C GLU A 133 -11.33 -17.41 -5.91
N LEU A 134 -11.13 -18.38 -5.02
CA LEU A 134 -11.02 -18.12 -3.58
C LEU A 134 -9.76 -17.32 -3.23
N ALA A 135 -8.61 -17.62 -3.84
CA ALA A 135 -7.39 -16.86 -3.62
C ALA A 135 -7.55 -15.39 -4.06
N GLU A 136 -8.16 -15.13 -5.22
CA GLU A 136 -8.51 -13.79 -5.69
C GLU A 136 -9.51 -13.09 -4.75
N ALA A 137 -10.46 -13.86 -4.20
CA ALA A 137 -11.44 -13.32 -3.26
C ALA A 137 -10.81 -12.93 -1.92
N ILE A 138 -9.87 -13.73 -1.42
CA ILE A 138 -9.09 -13.46 -0.20
C ILE A 138 -8.17 -12.26 -0.41
N ALA A 139 -7.55 -12.17 -1.59
CA ALA A 139 -6.53 -11.17 -1.93
C ALA A 139 -5.40 -11.10 -0.90
N PRO A 140 -4.71 -12.23 -0.67
CA PRO A 140 -3.82 -12.42 0.47
C PRO A 140 -2.57 -11.54 0.37
N GLU A 141 -1.92 -11.34 1.53
CA GLU A 141 -0.57 -10.77 1.60
C GLU A 141 0.42 -11.63 0.78
N HIS A 142 0.50 -12.93 1.08
CA HIS A 142 1.32 -13.88 0.33
C HIS A 142 0.46 -14.99 -0.29
N LEU A 143 0.66 -15.28 -1.59
CA LEU A 143 0.04 -16.40 -2.29
C LEU A 143 1.11 -17.41 -2.75
N SER A 144 1.09 -18.62 -2.22
CA SER A 144 1.98 -19.72 -2.61
C SER A 144 1.25 -20.70 -3.53
N LEU A 145 1.77 -20.91 -4.74
CA LEU A 145 1.22 -21.79 -5.77
C LEU A 145 2.03 -23.08 -5.85
N GLN A 146 1.65 -24.08 -5.06
CA GLN A 146 2.28 -25.40 -5.02
C GLN A 146 1.44 -26.43 -5.79
N CYS A 147 1.32 -26.27 -7.11
CA CYS A 147 0.46 -27.12 -7.93
C CYS A 147 0.96 -27.28 -9.37
N ARG A 148 0.36 -28.22 -10.12
CA ARG A 148 0.62 -28.34 -11.56
C ARG A 148 0.20 -27.05 -12.29
N GLY A 149 1.02 -26.61 -13.23
CA GLY A 149 0.72 -25.42 -14.04
C GLY A 149 0.77 -24.10 -13.27
N ALA A 150 1.43 -24.04 -12.10
CA ALA A 150 1.54 -22.85 -11.25
C ALA A 150 1.91 -21.56 -12.02
N LYS A 151 2.83 -21.61 -12.99
CA LYS A 151 3.18 -20.46 -13.84
C LYS A 151 1.97 -19.89 -14.60
N LYS A 152 1.17 -20.75 -15.23
CA LYS A 152 -0.04 -20.35 -15.98
C LYS A 152 -1.15 -19.83 -15.05
N ILE A 153 -1.20 -20.31 -13.81
CA ILE A 153 -2.11 -19.79 -12.79
C ILE A 153 -1.65 -18.39 -12.37
N ALA A 154 -0.35 -18.21 -12.09
CA ALA A 154 0.22 -16.93 -11.68
C ALA A 154 -0.06 -15.79 -12.68
N GLU A 155 -0.03 -16.08 -13.99
CA GLU A 155 -0.40 -15.12 -15.05
C GLU A 155 -1.83 -14.58 -14.93
N LYS A 156 -2.72 -15.30 -14.23
CA LYS A 156 -4.12 -14.90 -14.03
C LYS A 156 -4.35 -14.22 -12.69
N ILE A 157 -3.38 -14.26 -11.78
CA ILE A 157 -3.52 -13.66 -10.46
C ILE A 157 -3.46 -12.14 -10.59
N ARG A 158 -4.45 -11.46 -10.01
CA ARG A 158 -4.59 -10.00 -10.00
C ARG A 158 -4.58 -9.44 -8.59
N CYS A 159 -4.99 -10.23 -7.60
CA CYS A 159 -5.17 -9.76 -6.23
C CYS A 159 -4.31 -10.60 -5.27
N ALA A 160 -3.07 -10.15 -5.03
CA ALA A 160 -2.16 -10.67 -4.00
C ALA A 160 -1.04 -9.64 -3.74
N GLY A 161 -0.49 -9.61 -2.52
CA GLY A 161 0.70 -8.80 -2.23
C GLY A 161 1.97 -9.35 -2.88
N GLY A 162 2.21 -10.65 -2.75
CA GLY A 162 3.31 -11.38 -3.37
C GLY A 162 2.88 -12.78 -3.81
N VAL A 163 3.38 -13.23 -4.97
CA VAL A 163 3.04 -14.55 -5.55
C VAL A 163 4.31 -15.41 -5.67
N PHE A 164 4.26 -16.60 -5.09
CA PHE A 164 5.35 -17.56 -5.05
C PHE A 164 5.01 -18.77 -5.90
N ILE A 165 5.85 -19.09 -6.89
CA ILE A 165 5.48 -20.00 -7.97
C ILE A 165 6.26 -21.31 -7.88
N GLY A 166 5.55 -22.38 -7.54
CA GLY A 166 6.08 -23.74 -7.51
C GLY A 166 6.62 -24.16 -6.14
N ASN A 167 6.84 -25.47 -6.00
CA ASN A 167 7.10 -26.13 -4.73
C ASN A 167 8.39 -25.68 -4.00
N HIS A 168 9.37 -25.13 -4.73
CA HIS A 168 10.65 -24.69 -4.15
C HIS A 168 10.65 -23.22 -3.72
N SER A 169 9.61 -22.46 -4.05
CA SER A 169 9.51 -21.03 -3.74
C SER A 169 8.81 -20.83 -2.40
N ALA A 170 9.46 -21.26 -1.31
CA ALA A 170 8.96 -21.00 0.04
C ALA A 170 8.82 -19.48 0.27
N VAL A 171 7.74 -19.06 0.95
CA VAL A 171 7.44 -17.63 1.17
C VAL A 171 8.57 -16.92 1.91
N ALA A 172 9.22 -17.62 2.85
CA ALA A 172 10.38 -17.11 3.58
C ALA A 172 11.54 -16.65 2.66
N LEU A 173 11.68 -17.22 1.45
CA LEU A 173 12.68 -16.70 0.51
C LEU A 173 12.37 -15.26 0.10
N GLY A 174 11.09 -14.93 -0.09
CA GLY A 174 10.61 -13.58 -0.36
C GLY A 174 10.83 -12.64 0.81
N ASP A 175 10.64 -13.13 2.03
CA ASP A 175 10.81 -12.33 3.23
C ASP A 175 12.24 -11.86 3.48
N TYR A 176 13.23 -12.59 2.94
CA TYR A 176 14.63 -12.37 3.28
C TYR A 176 15.57 -12.11 2.09
N VAL A 177 15.49 -12.89 1.00
CA VAL A 177 16.60 -12.96 0.02
C VAL A 177 16.19 -12.84 -1.45
N ALA A 178 14.92 -13.01 -1.80
CA ALA A 178 14.51 -13.03 -3.21
C ALA A 178 14.55 -11.65 -3.89
N GLY A 179 14.49 -10.57 -3.11
CA GLY A 179 14.62 -9.19 -3.59
C GLY A 179 13.37 -8.30 -3.44
N PRO A 180 12.14 -8.76 -3.73
CA PRO A 180 10.93 -7.97 -3.51
C PRO A 180 10.76 -7.56 -2.04
N SER A 181 10.05 -6.44 -1.79
CA SER A 181 9.75 -6.03 -0.41
C SER A 181 8.75 -6.99 0.24
N HIS A 182 9.00 -7.34 1.49
CA HIS A 182 8.04 -8.05 2.34
C HIS A 182 7.04 -7.13 3.04
N THR A 183 7.09 -5.82 2.80
CA THR A 183 6.08 -4.90 3.32
C THR A 183 4.90 -4.90 2.35
N LEU A 184 3.98 -5.83 2.59
CA LEU A 184 2.88 -6.15 1.69
C LEU A 184 1.52 -5.73 2.27
N PRO A 185 0.51 -5.53 1.42
CA PRO A 185 -0.86 -5.27 1.87
C PRO A 185 -1.49 -6.53 2.47
N THR A 186 -2.22 -6.40 3.57
CA THR A 186 -2.91 -7.51 4.25
C THR A 186 -4.42 -7.24 4.39
N GLY A 187 -5.21 -8.19 4.90
CA GLY A 187 -6.65 -8.00 5.12
C GLY A 187 -7.45 -7.79 3.84
N GLY A 188 -7.04 -8.42 2.74
CA GLY A 188 -7.64 -8.25 1.41
C GLY A 188 -7.24 -6.97 0.66
N ALA A 189 -6.34 -6.16 1.22
CA ALA A 189 -5.85 -4.95 0.59
C ALA A 189 -5.03 -5.20 -0.69
N GLY A 190 -4.60 -6.45 -0.94
CA GLY A 190 -3.97 -6.86 -2.21
C GLY A 190 -4.83 -6.62 -3.46
N ARG A 191 -6.12 -6.27 -3.31
CA ARG A 191 -7.00 -5.83 -4.40
C ARG A 191 -6.68 -4.43 -4.93
N ALA A 192 -6.20 -3.55 -4.05
CA ALA A 192 -6.09 -2.12 -4.33
C ALA A 192 -4.68 -1.57 -4.13
N PHE A 193 -3.88 -2.22 -3.30
CA PHE A 193 -2.56 -1.77 -2.92
C PHE A 193 -1.50 -2.75 -3.42
N ALA A 194 -0.34 -2.20 -3.77
CA ALA A 194 0.84 -2.99 -4.06
C ALA A 194 1.70 -3.12 -2.79
N GLY A 195 2.63 -4.07 -2.79
CA GLY A 195 3.75 -4.07 -1.86
C GLY A 195 4.61 -2.81 -1.99
N LEU A 196 5.33 -2.48 -0.93
CA LEU A 196 6.22 -1.33 -0.90
C LEU A 196 7.26 -1.41 -2.02
N ARG A 197 7.41 -0.34 -2.78
CA ARG A 197 8.27 -0.24 -3.96
C ARG A 197 9.02 1.09 -4.01
N VAL A 198 9.99 1.19 -4.91
CA VAL A 198 10.80 2.41 -5.08
C VAL A 198 9.91 3.62 -5.42
N GLU A 199 8.84 3.39 -6.19
CA GLU A 199 7.88 4.44 -6.58
C GLU A 199 7.16 5.07 -5.38
N ASP A 200 7.10 4.38 -4.24
CA ASP A 200 6.50 4.95 -3.04
C ASP A 200 7.37 6.03 -2.38
N PHE A 201 8.64 6.11 -2.78
CA PHE A 201 9.59 7.11 -2.29
C PHE A 201 9.80 8.26 -3.28
N VAL A 202 9.03 8.30 -4.38
CA VAL A 202 9.08 9.37 -5.37
C VAL A 202 7.72 10.04 -5.53
N LYS A 203 7.73 11.34 -5.86
CA LYS A 203 6.51 12.09 -6.19
C LYS A 203 6.54 12.50 -7.66
N ARG A 204 5.47 12.18 -8.40
CA ARG A 204 5.28 12.67 -9.76
C ARG A 204 4.73 14.10 -9.73
N VAL A 205 5.31 14.98 -10.54
CA VAL A 205 4.80 16.35 -10.78
C VAL A 205 4.46 16.47 -12.26
N SER A 206 3.19 16.75 -12.56
CA SER A 206 2.75 17.04 -13.92
C SER A 206 3.13 18.48 -14.29
N VAL A 207 3.71 18.66 -15.47
CA VAL A 207 4.04 19.98 -16.03
C VAL A 207 3.27 20.14 -17.32
N VAL A 208 2.51 21.22 -17.44
CA VAL A 208 1.66 21.51 -18.60
C VAL A 208 2.00 22.90 -19.11
N GLU A 209 2.30 23.00 -20.41
CA GLU A 209 2.58 24.25 -21.10
C GLU A 209 1.64 24.36 -22.31
N TYR A 210 1.02 25.53 -22.48
CA TYR A 210 0.10 25.82 -23.57
C TYR A 210 0.63 27.00 -24.38
N GLY A 211 0.79 26.79 -25.69
CA GLY A 211 0.97 27.90 -26.63
C GLY A 211 -0.36 28.59 -26.95
N SER A 212 -0.30 29.84 -27.41
CA SER A 212 -1.49 30.64 -27.74
C SER A 212 -2.43 29.97 -28.74
N GLY A 213 -1.89 29.23 -29.71
CA GLY A 213 -2.69 28.46 -30.67
C GLY A 213 -3.47 27.31 -30.03
N ALA A 214 -2.88 26.62 -29.03
CA ALA A 214 -3.56 25.56 -28.29
C ALA A 214 -4.66 26.13 -27.39
N VAL A 215 -4.41 27.29 -26.75
CA VAL A 215 -5.44 28.00 -25.97
C VAL A 215 -6.64 28.35 -26.83
N ARG A 216 -6.41 28.93 -28.03
CA ARG A 216 -7.49 29.25 -28.98
C ARG A 216 -8.35 28.04 -29.35
N LYS A 217 -7.73 26.87 -29.53
CA LYS A 217 -8.44 25.62 -29.86
C LYS A 217 -9.26 25.09 -28.67
N SER A 218 -8.75 25.20 -27.45
CA SER A 218 -9.39 24.61 -26.26
C SER A 218 -10.40 25.54 -25.58
N ALA A 219 -10.27 26.86 -25.75
CA ALA A 219 -11.00 27.84 -24.95
C ALA A 219 -12.52 27.67 -24.98
N LYS A 220 -13.12 27.42 -26.16
CA LYS A 220 -14.56 27.22 -26.28
C LYS A 220 -15.03 26.01 -25.46
N ALA A 221 -14.34 24.89 -25.57
CA ALA A 221 -14.70 23.67 -24.82
C ALA A 221 -14.52 23.88 -23.32
N THR A 222 -13.40 24.49 -22.90
CA THR A 222 -13.15 24.78 -21.48
C THR A 222 -14.20 25.73 -20.91
N GLY A 223 -14.58 26.79 -21.63
CA GLY A 223 -15.60 27.74 -21.19
C GLY A 223 -16.98 27.11 -21.05
N ILE A 224 -17.38 26.23 -21.98
CA ILE A 224 -18.64 25.48 -21.88
C ILE A 224 -18.62 24.57 -20.65
N LEU A 225 -17.59 23.75 -20.48
CA LEU A 225 -17.48 22.82 -19.36
C LEU A 225 -17.48 23.56 -18.01
N ALA A 226 -16.66 24.61 -17.89
CA ALA A 226 -16.59 25.41 -16.67
C ALA A 226 -17.93 26.06 -16.32
N ARG A 227 -18.68 26.59 -17.29
CA ARG A 227 -20.01 27.18 -17.04
C ARG A 227 -21.09 26.15 -16.74
N LEU A 228 -21.02 24.96 -17.34
CA LEU A 228 -21.89 23.84 -16.96
C LEU A 228 -21.67 23.43 -15.50
N GLU A 229 -20.43 23.52 -15.01
CA GLU A 229 -20.07 23.32 -13.60
C GLU A 229 -20.33 24.56 -12.72
N ARG A 230 -20.84 25.67 -13.29
CA ARG A 230 -21.07 26.96 -12.61
C ARG A 230 -19.80 27.60 -12.04
N LEU A 231 -18.68 27.42 -12.75
CA LEU A 231 -17.36 27.97 -12.43
C LEU A 231 -16.97 29.06 -13.43
N ASP A 232 -17.71 30.17 -13.46
CA ASP A 232 -17.51 31.23 -14.47
C ASP A 232 -16.08 31.78 -14.48
N ALA A 233 -15.47 31.98 -13.30
CA ALA A 233 -14.07 32.43 -13.21
C ALA A 233 -13.05 31.47 -13.87
N HIS A 234 -13.34 30.16 -13.95
CA HIS A 234 -12.49 29.22 -14.67
C HIS A 234 -12.60 29.44 -16.19
N ALA A 235 -13.81 29.64 -16.71
CA ALA A 235 -14.03 29.98 -18.11
C ALA A 235 -13.32 31.30 -18.47
N ASP A 236 -13.56 32.34 -17.68
CA ASP A 236 -13.01 33.68 -17.88
C ASP A 236 -11.47 33.67 -17.86
N SER A 237 -10.87 32.82 -17.02
CA SER A 237 -9.42 32.65 -16.97
C SER A 237 -8.85 32.24 -18.33
N VAL A 238 -9.52 31.33 -19.05
CA VAL A 238 -9.06 30.88 -20.37
C VAL A 238 -9.43 31.88 -21.46
N GLU A 239 -10.64 32.44 -21.41
CA GLU A 239 -11.14 33.37 -22.43
C GLU A 239 -10.39 34.71 -22.45
N THR A 240 -9.95 35.21 -21.29
CA THR A 240 -9.10 36.43 -21.21
C THR A 240 -7.80 36.26 -21.99
N ARG A 241 -7.28 35.03 -22.12
CA ARG A 241 -6.06 34.73 -22.89
C ARG A 241 -6.31 34.76 -24.41
N LEU A 242 -7.56 34.76 -24.86
CA LEU A 242 -7.92 34.98 -26.27
C LEU A 242 -7.84 36.47 -26.63
N ALA A 243 -8.20 37.36 -25.70
CA ALA A 243 -8.19 38.80 -25.91
C ALA A 243 -6.76 39.38 -25.94
N ASN A 244 -5.83 38.84 -25.15
CA ASN A 244 -4.48 39.35 -24.99
C ASN A 244 -3.43 38.74 -25.95
N GLY A 245 -3.81 38.44 -27.20
CA GLY A 245 -3.00 37.70 -28.18
C GLY A 245 -1.63 38.28 -28.61
N ARG A 246 -1.13 39.34 -27.95
CA ARG A 246 0.22 39.90 -28.14
C ARG A 246 1.06 39.69 -26.89
N GLU A 247 1.40 38.43 -26.59
CA GLU A 247 2.48 38.14 -25.66
C GLU A 247 3.82 38.42 -26.37
N ARG A 248 4.71 39.21 -25.76
CA ARG A 248 6.09 39.35 -26.25
C ARG A 248 6.75 37.99 -26.10
N SER A 249 7.17 37.40 -27.21
CA SER A 249 7.84 36.09 -27.23
C SER A 249 9.03 36.10 -26.28
N PHE A 250 8.93 35.40 -25.15
CA PHE A 250 10.12 34.96 -24.41
C PHE A 250 10.71 33.76 -25.17
N ALA A 251 11.35 34.05 -26.30
CA ALA A 251 12.16 33.10 -27.04
C ALA A 251 13.47 32.87 -26.29
N GLY A 252 13.39 32.16 -25.16
CA GLY A 252 14.55 31.65 -24.45
C GLY A 252 14.29 30.18 -24.15
N PRO A 253 15.19 29.25 -24.51
CA PRO A 253 15.01 27.86 -24.14
C PRO A 253 14.89 27.78 -22.62
N VAL A 254 13.83 27.15 -22.12
CA VAL A 254 13.71 26.78 -20.70
C VAL A 254 14.75 25.69 -20.43
N ARG A 255 16.02 26.07 -20.33
CA ARG A 255 17.08 25.22 -19.80
C ARG A 255 16.91 25.19 -18.30
N ARG A 256 16.05 24.29 -17.83
CA ARG A 256 15.99 23.96 -16.40
C ARG A 256 17.30 23.26 -16.05
N ARG A 257 18.31 24.02 -15.59
CA ARG A 257 19.32 23.43 -14.70
C ARG A 257 18.58 23.07 -13.43
N LEU A 258 18.19 21.81 -13.30
CA LEU A 258 17.83 21.22 -12.01
C LEU A 258 19.08 21.32 -11.12
N ARG A 259 19.24 22.46 -10.44
CA ARG A 259 20.11 22.54 -9.28
C ARG A 259 19.38 21.82 -8.16
N SER A 260 19.78 20.59 -7.88
CA SER A 260 19.40 19.87 -6.67
C SER A 260 19.62 20.76 -5.44
N PRO A 261 18.75 20.77 -4.41
CA PRO A 261 18.89 21.65 -3.25
C PRO A 261 20.00 21.24 -2.28
N TRP A 262 20.79 20.21 -2.59
CA TRP A 262 21.82 19.66 -1.71
C TRP A 262 23.15 20.42 -1.76
N VAL A 263 23.12 21.75 -1.76
CA VAL A 263 24.32 22.57 -1.51
C VAL A 263 24.09 23.40 -0.27
N TRP A 264 24.55 22.87 0.86
CA TRP A 264 24.66 23.60 2.11
C TRP A 264 25.82 24.60 2.01
N THR A 265 25.51 25.89 2.13
CA THR A 265 26.50 26.90 2.52
C THR A 265 26.06 27.53 3.84
N ALA A 266 26.74 27.15 4.91
CA ALA A 266 26.59 27.74 6.23
C ALA A 266 27.12 29.18 6.22
N ARG A 267 26.28 30.16 6.57
CA ARG A 267 26.70 31.42 7.17
C ARG A 267 25.66 31.87 8.19
N GLY A 268 26.11 32.03 9.44
CA GLY A 268 25.28 32.47 10.55
C GLY A 268 24.90 33.96 10.47
N GLY A 269 23.87 34.34 11.22
CA GLY A 269 23.59 35.74 11.50
C GLY A 269 22.12 36.09 11.73
N ARG A 270 21.77 36.21 13.02
CA ARG A 270 20.71 37.03 13.65
C ARG A 270 19.23 36.82 13.26
N ARG A 271 18.45 36.51 14.31
CA ARG A 271 16.98 36.56 14.38
C ARG A 271 16.48 38.01 14.15
N SER A 272 15.47 38.18 13.30
CA SER A 272 14.54 39.30 13.38
C SER A 272 13.11 38.78 13.39
N LYS A 273 12.35 39.11 14.44
CA LYS A 273 10.89 38.97 14.48
C LYS A 273 10.28 39.87 13.41
N ARG A 274 9.42 39.32 12.56
CA ARG A 274 8.41 40.08 11.81
C ARG A 274 7.08 39.39 12.01
N GLU A 275 6.16 40.10 12.64
CA GLU A 275 4.75 39.73 12.72
C GLU A 275 4.09 40.00 11.36
N PHE A 276 3.25 39.06 10.92
CA PHE A 276 2.32 39.25 9.81
C PHE A 276 0.90 39.29 10.37
N PRO A 277 0.04 40.22 9.92
CA PRO A 277 -1.34 40.27 10.38
C PRO A 277 -2.19 39.37 9.49
N PHE A 278 -2.47 38.14 9.94
CA PHE A 278 -3.61 37.39 9.43
C PHE A 278 -4.27 36.64 10.59
N SER A 279 -5.48 37.07 10.92
CA SER A 279 -6.39 36.36 11.82
C SER A 279 -6.96 35.14 11.08
N ILE A 280 -6.62 33.94 11.54
CA ILE A 280 -7.36 32.73 11.16
C ILE A 280 -8.53 32.61 12.14
N THR A 281 -9.72 32.97 11.68
CA THR A 281 -10.98 32.66 12.35
C THR A 281 -11.26 31.17 12.18
N CYS A 282 -11.15 30.42 13.27
CA CYS A 282 -11.60 29.03 13.35
C CYS A 282 -13.11 29.04 13.63
N SER A 283 -13.92 28.76 12.61
CA SER A 283 -15.37 28.57 12.78
C SER A 283 -15.66 27.10 13.03
N ILE A 284 -15.90 26.75 14.31
CA ILE A 284 -16.49 25.47 14.68
C ILE A 284 -17.96 25.50 14.26
N PHE A 285 -18.33 24.73 13.24
CA PHE A 285 -19.73 24.48 12.94
C PHE A 285 -20.22 23.28 13.74
N SER A 286 -21.05 23.56 14.74
CA SER A 286 -21.86 22.57 15.43
C SER A 286 -23.13 22.24 14.63
N ARG A 287 -23.47 20.96 14.60
CA ARG A 287 -24.78 20.35 14.31
C ARG A 287 -25.25 20.34 12.84
N GLY A 288 -25.27 19.12 12.29
CA GLY A 288 -26.00 18.77 11.07
C GLY A 288 -25.70 17.33 10.65
N THR A 289 -26.55 16.41 11.08
CA THR A 289 -26.50 14.95 10.88
C THR A 289 -26.22 14.49 9.45
N VAL A 290 -25.27 13.56 9.27
CA VAL A 290 -25.25 12.63 8.13
C VAL A 290 -25.01 11.22 8.69
N PHE A 291 -25.99 10.35 8.50
CA PHE A 291 -25.84 8.91 8.70
C PHE A 291 -24.94 8.34 7.62
N LEU A 292 -23.94 7.55 8.02
CA LEU A 292 -23.34 6.53 7.18
C LEU A 292 -23.05 5.31 8.04
N ILE A 293 -23.94 4.33 7.92
CA ILE A 293 -23.72 2.95 8.32
C ILE A 293 -22.78 2.35 7.27
N TRP A 294 -21.64 1.82 7.71
CA TRP A 294 -20.97 0.72 7.04
C TRP A 294 -20.37 -0.19 8.12
N ARG A 295 -20.44 -1.50 7.86
CA ARG A 295 -20.23 -2.61 8.80
C ARG A 295 -18.93 -2.53 9.60
#